data_AF-A0A7V2K7N6-F1
#
_entry.id   AF-A0A7V2K7N6-F1
#
_cell.length_a   1.000
_cell.length_b   1.000
_cell.length_c   1.000
_cell.angle_alpha   90.00
_cell.angle_beta   90.00
_cell.angle_gamma   90.00
#
_symmetry.space_group_name_H-M   'P 1'
#
loop_
_entity.id
_entity.type
_entity.pdbx_description
1 polymer ?
#
loop_
_entity_poly.entity_id
_entity_poly.type
_entity_poly.pdbx_seq_one_letter_code
_entity_poly.pdbx_strand_id
1 'polypeptide(L)'
;PVTCEDLKVAGAMCVLMKDSIKPNLVQSTENHPIIVHGFPFANVAHGNNSVLADMVALKLADYVVTESGFGADCGFEKMVNVKCRQSGLKVDCGVVVASVRALKMHGGAFVFKPGMPYEKIKAEVERENLEALERGCENLAKNIEIVKKFGVPCVVAVNRFASDTPRELELVLKKALEAGADGAAISECWAKGGEGAIELAQEVLKAVEKPHEMRFLYPDELSIKEKIEIIAREIYGADGVDYLPLAEEKIKLYTKLGYDRFPINMAKTHLSLSHDPNLKGVPKGFRIPVRDIRVCVGAGFLYPLLGEMRTMPGLPSRPAFMDVDIDEEGRTVGLF
;
A
#
# COMPACT_ATOMS: atom_id res chain seq x y z
N PRO A 1 -28.21 10.76 -13.25
CA PRO A 1 -26.84 10.61 -13.77
C PRO A 1 -26.91 10.11 -15.22
N VAL A 2 -25.93 10.42 -16.07
CA VAL A 2 -25.79 9.83 -17.42
C VAL A 2 -24.63 8.83 -17.36
N THR A 3 -24.84 7.62 -17.89
CA THR A 3 -23.91 6.49 -17.80
C THR A 3 -23.35 6.09 -19.18
N CYS A 4 -22.36 5.21 -19.19
CA CYS A 4 -21.81 4.65 -20.44
C CYS A 4 -22.81 3.76 -21.19
N GLU A 5 -23.81 3.21 -20.48
CA GLU A 5 -24.93 2.48 -21.09
C GLU A 5 -25.90 3.42 -21.78
N ASP A 6 -26.23 4.57 -21.16
CA ASP A 6 -27.07 5.60 -21.77
C ASP A 6 -26.47 6.14 -23.08
N LEU A 7 -25.14 6.21 -23.13
CA LEU A 7 -24.36 6.58 -24.32
C LEU A 7 -24.15 5.43 -25.31
N LYS A 8 -24.56 4.19 -24.97
CA LYS A 8 -24.40 2.97 -25.79
C LYS A 8 -22.95 2.66 -26.17
N VAL A 9 -21.99 3.00 -25.30
CA VAL A 9 -20.55 2.76 -25.54
C VAL A 9 -19.97 1.63 -24.69
N ALA A 10 -20.71 1.10 -23.71
CA ALA A 10 -20.25 0.03 -22.82
C ALA A 10 -19.76 -1.22 -23.57
N GLY A 11 -20.53 -1.70 -24.55
CA GLY A 11 -20.14 -2.86 -25.37
C GLY A 11 -18.86 -2.61 -26.19
N ALA A 12 -18.71 -1.42 -26.76
CA ALA A 12 -17.50 -1.06 -27.51
C ALA A 12 -16.25 -1.03 -26.62
N MET A 13 -16.35 -0.46 -25.41
CA MET A 13 -15.26 -0.49 -24.43
C MET A 13 -14.92 -1.92 -24.02
N CYS A 14 -15.92 -2.79 -23.82
CA CYS A 14 -15.70 -4.19 -23.48
C CYS A 14 -14.92 -4.93 -24.58
N VAL A 15 -15.27 -4.72 -25.85
CA VAL A 15 -14.55 -5.32 -26.99
C VAL A 15 -13.08 -4.87 -27.02
N LEU A 16 -12.79 -3.60 -26.75
CA LEU A 16 -11.41 -3.09 -26.66
C LEU A 16 -10.62 -3.74 -25.52
N MET A 17 -11.30 -4.17 -24.46
CA MET A 17 -10.68 -4.81 -23.29
C MET A 17 -10.61 -6.35 -23.39
N LYS A 18 -11.12 -6.96 -24.48
CA LYS A 18 -11.25 -8.41 -24.64
C LYS A 18 -9.96 -9.18 -24.41
N ASP A 19 -8.83 -8.66 -24.91
CA ASP A 19 -7.54 -9.30 -24.76
C ASP A 19 -6.79 -8.78 -23.53
N SER A 20 -6.91 -7.48 -23.22
CA SER A 20 -6.24 -6.87 -22.08
C SER A 20 -6.78 -7.30 -20.72
N ILE A 21 -7.96 -7.96 -20.66
CA ILE A 21 -8.49 -8.57 -19.44
C ILE A 21 -7.76 -9.87 -19.06
N LYS A 22 -6.96 -10.47 -19.96
CA LYS A 22 -6.26 -11.74 -19.71
C LYS A 22 -4.99 -11.48 -18.90
N PRO A 23 -4.79 -12.14 -17.75
CA PRO A 23 -3.57 -11.98 -16.96
C PRO A 23 -2.31 -12.44 -17.70
N ASN A 24 -1.20 -11.72 -17.56
CA ASN A 24 0.07 -12.03 -18.23
C ASN A 24 0.94 -12.90 -17.34
N LEU A 25 1.28 -14.11 -17.81
CA LEU A 25 2.25 -14.98 -17.14
C LEU A 25 3.68 -14.62 -17.55
N VAL A 26 4.52 -14.37 -16.56
CA VAL A 26 5.96 -14.18 -16.68
C VAL A 26 6.65 -15.01 -15.58
N GLN A 27 7.95 -14.83 -15.38
CA GLN A 27 8.70 -15.57 -14.37
C GLN A 27 9.72 -14.69 -13.64
N SER A 28 10.09 -15.10 -12.42
CA SER A 28 11.22 -14.53 -11.69
C SER A 28 12.56 -14.98 -12.30
N THR A 29 13.67 -14.44 -11.78
CA THR A 29 15.04 -14.88 -12.11
C THR A 29 15.33 -16.34 -11.72
N GLU A 30 14.49 -16.92 -10.87
CA GLU A 30 14.55 -18.31 -10.41
C GLU A 30 13.40 -19.15 -10.99
N ASN A 31 12.83 -18.71 -12.11
CA ASN A 31 11.80 -19.43 -12.86
C ASN A 31 10.47 -19.64 -12.12
N HIS A 32 10.23 -18.94 -11.00
CA HIS A 32 8.94 -18.98 -10.32
C HIS A 32 7.88 -18.25 -11.15
N PRO A 33 6.67 -18.79 -11.32
CA PRO A 33 5.62 -18.16 -12.09
C PRO A 33 5.14 -16.86 -11.43
N ILE A 34 5.00 -15.78 -12.21
CA ILE A 34 4.49 -14.49 -11.76
C ILE A 34 3.36 -14.06 -12.70
N ILE A 35 2.24 -13.59 -12.15
CA ILE A 35 1.17 -12.97 -12.93
C ILE A 35 1.22 -11.45 -12.79
N VAL A 36 1.46 -10.74 -13.89
CA VAL A 36 1.48 -9.26 -13.93
C VAL A 36 0.24 -8.77 -14.67
N HIS A 37 -0.72 -8.18 -13.95
CA HIS A 37 -1.97 -7.74 -14.57
C HIS A 37 -2.70 -6.63 -13.80
N GLY A 38 -2.74 -5.45 -14.41
CA GLY A 38 -3.35 -4.24 -13.87
C GLY A 38 -2.64 -3.73 -12.61
N PHE A 39 -2.56 -2.41 -12.44
CA PHE A 39 -2.14 -1.82 -11.17
C PHE A 39 -2.58 -0.35 -11.13
N PRO A 40 -3.77 -0.03 -10.59
CA PRO A 40 -4.25 1.34 -10.54
C PRO A 40 -3.48 2.11 -9.47
N PHE A 41 -3.64 3.43 -9.42
CA PHE A 41 -3.06 4.24 -8.36
C PHE A 41 -3.53 3.79 -6.97
N ALA A 42 -2.65 3.89 -5.97
CA ALA A 42 -2.96 3.55 -4.57
C ALA A 42 -3.50 4.73 -3.74
N ASN A 43 -3.67 5.92 -4.35
CA ASN A 43 -4.37 7.05 -3.72
C ASN A 43 -5.84 7.11 -4.18
N VAL A 44 -6.11 7.50 -5.42
CA VAL A 44 -7.45 7.70 -6.00
C VAL A 44 -8.13 6.39 -6.42
N ALA A 45 -7.42 5.27 -6.38
CA ALA A 45 -7.95 3.91 -6.50
C ALA A 45 -7.33 3.00 -5.42
N HIS A 46 -7.63 1.71 -5.46
CA HIS A 46 -7.27 0.76 -4.40
C HIS A 46 -5.81 0.28 -4.43
N GLY A 47 -5.06 0.51 -5.52
CA GLY A 47 -3.62 0.20 -5.57
C GLY A 47 -3.25 -1.27 -5.55
N ASN A 48 -4.03 -2.15 -6.18
CA ASN A 48 -3.78 -3.59 -6.20
C ASN A 48 -3.81 -4.12 -7.63
N ASN A 49 -3.12 -5.24 -7.88
CA ASN A 49 -3.31 -5.99 -9.12
C ASN A 49 -4.76 -6.47 -9.28
N SER A 50 -5.11 -6.88 -10.49
CA SER A 50 -6.48 -7.30 -10.81
C SER A 50 -6.96 -8.46 -9.93
N VAL A 51 -8.26 -8.46 -9.61
CA VAL A 51 -8.93 -9.60 -8.94
C VAL A 51 -8.80 -10.88 -9.77
N LEU A 52 -8.92 -10.77 -11.10
CA LEU A 52 -8.87 -11.94 -11.99
C LEU A 52 -7.51 -12.66 -11.93
N ALA A 53 -6.40 -11.92 -11.81
CA ALA A 53 -5.08 -12.51 -11.65
C ALA A 53 -4.98 -13.34 -10.37
N ASP A 54 -5.44 -12.80 -9.24
CA ASP A 54 -5.42 -13.54 -7.97
C ASP A 54 -6.37 -14.75 -8.01
N MET A 55 -7.55 -14.60 -8.60
CA MET A 55 -8.49 -15.72 -8.78
C MET A 55 -7.87 -16.87 -9.58
N VAL A 56 -7.13 -16.54 -10.66
CA VAL A 56 -6.41 -17.54 -11.46
C VAL A 56 -5.27 -18.15 -10.65
N ALA A 57 -4.44 -17.33 -10.01
CA ALA A 57 -3.30 -17.80 -9.21
C ALA A 57 -3.74 -18.74 -8.08
N LEU A 58 -4.80 -18.40 -7.35
CA LEU A 58 -5.36 -19.19 -6.24
C LEU A 58 -5.95 -20.54 -6.69
N LYS A 59 -6.14 -20.76 -8.00
CA LYS A 59 -6.52 -22.06 -8.55
C LYS A 59 -5.32 -22.89 -9.03
N LEU A 60 -4.15 -22.28 -9.15
CA LEU A 60 -2.96 -22.88 -9.75
C LEU A 60 -1.82 -23.10 -8.74
N ALA A 61 -1.85 -22.45 -7.58
CA ALA A 61 -0.81 -22.52 -6.56
C ALA A 61 -1.40 -22.68 -5.17
N ASP A 62 -0.66 -23.34 -4.27
CA ASP A 62 -1.02 -23.50 -2.86
C ASP A 62 -0.88 -22.19 -2.08
N TYR A 63 0.09 -21.35 -2.49
CA TYR A 63 0.35 -20.03 -1.91
C TYR A 63 0.43 -18.98 -3.01
N VAL A 64 -0.27 -17.86 -2.82
CA VAL A 64 -0.24 -16.71 -3.71
C VAL A 64 0.25 -15.51 -2.92
N VAL A 65 1.41 -14.98 -3.32
CA VAL A 65 1.92 -13.72 -2.79
C VAL A 65 1.49 -12.61 -3.74
N THR A 66 0.82 -11.61 -3.18
CA THR A 66 0.41 -10.39 -3.89
C THR A 66 0.73 -9.18 -3.03
N GLU A 67 0.62 -7.98 -3.60
CA GLU A 67 0.99 -6.74 -2.94
C GLU A 67 -0.03 -5.63 -3.20
N SER A 68 0.10 -4.58 -2.39
CA SER A 68 -0.66 -3.34 -2.52
C SER A 68 0.31 -2.16 -2.53
N GLY A 69 0.03 -1.15 -3.34
CA GLY A 69 0.84 0.06 -3.37
C GLY A 69 0.72 0.86 -2.06
N PHE A 70 1.82 1.53 -1.67
CA PHE A 70 1.98 2.28 -0.42
C PHE A 70 2.01 1.41 0.86
N GLY A 71 1.92 2.03 2.03
CA GLY A 71 1.94 1.35 3.33
C GLY A 71 0.61 0.66 3.68
N ALA A 72 0.57 -0.02 4.83
CA ALA A 72 -0.61 -0.77 5.26
C ALA A 72 -1.82 0.15 5.54
N ASP A 73 -1.55 1.40 5.89
CA ASP A 73 -2.52 2.48 6.07
C ASP A 73 -3.17 2.96 4.76
N CYS A 74 -2.62 2.59 3.61
CA CYS A 74 -3.22 2.87 2.31
C CYS A 74 -3.53 1.59 1.58
N GLY A 75 -2.52 0.89 1.06
CA GLY A 75 -2.70 -0.24 0.17
C GLY A 75 -3.43 -1.40 0.82
N PHE A 76 -2.95 -1.85 1.99
CA PHE A 76 -3.50 -3.04 2.66
C PHE A 76 -4.94 -2.82 3.13
N GLU A 77 -5.21 -1.68 3.78
CA GLU A 77 -6.58 -1.26 4.16
C GLU A 77 -7.55 -1.35 2.97
N LYS A 78 -7.13 -0.86 1.80
CA LYS A 78 -7.93 -0.89 0.56
C LYS A 78 -8.00 -2.28 -0.07
N MET A 79 -6.95 -3.08 0.06
CA MET A 79 -6.98 -4.49 -0.34
C MET A 79 -8.12 -5.19 0.39
N VAL A 80 -8.23 -5.02 1.71
CA VAL A 80 -9.29 -5.68 2.48
C VAL A 80 -10.65 -5.01 2.27
N ASN A 81 -10.76 -3.70 2.50
CA ASN A 81 -12.06 -3.00 2.49
C ASN A 81 -12.65 -2.75 1.11
N VAL A 82 -11.85 -2.80 0.03
CA VAL A 82 -12.34 -2.63 -1.35
C VAL A 82 -12.20 -3.94 -2.13
N LYS A 83 -10.97 -4.42 -2.36
CA LYS A 83 -10.73 -5.56 -3.27
C LYS A 83 -11.32 -6.86 -2.73
N CYS A 84 -10.98 -7.26 -1.51
CA CYS A 84 -11.51 -8.47 -0.88
C CYS A 84 -13.02 -8.36 -0.63
N ARG A 85 -13.50 -7.20 -0.17
CA ARG A 85 -14.93 -6.93 0.03
C ARG A 85 -15.76 -7.19 -1.24
N GLN A 86 -15.30 -6.68 -2.38
CA GLN A 86 -16.04 -6.81 -3.64
C GLN A 86 -15.86 -8.16 -4.32
N SER A 87 -14.68 -8.79 -4.20
CA SER A 87 -14.36 -10.05 -4.88
C SER A 87 -14.70 -11.31 -4.09
N GLY A 88 -14.86 -11.20 -2.76
CA GLY A 88 -14.98 -12.34 -1.86
C GLY A 88 -13.66 -13.07 -1.59
N LEU A 89 -12.54 -12.60 -2.15
CA LEU A 89 -11.21 -13.13 -1.82
C LEU A 89 -10.83 -12.79 -0.38
N LYS A 90 -9.99 -13.63 0.22
CA LYS A 90 -9.52 -13.48 1.59
C LYS A 90 -8.00 -13.40 1.62
N VAL A 91 -7.48 -12.67 2.59
CA VAL A 91 -6.06 -12.62 2.91
C VAL A 91 -5.83 -13.50 4.14
N ASP A 92 -4.81 -14.36 4.08
CA ASP A 92 -4.48 -15.28 5.17
C ASP A 92 -3.33 -14.77 6.06
N CYS A 93 -2.51 -13.84 5.58
CA CYS A 93 -1.43 -13.19 6.33
C CYS A 93 -1.02 -11.87 5.66
N GLY A 94 -0.69 -10.84 6.44
CA GLY A 94 -0.02 -9.64 5.96
C GLY A 94 1.49 -9.69 6.24
N VAL A 95 2.31 -9.37 5.23
CA VAL A 95 3.75 -9.18 5.41
C VAL A 95 4.07 -7.68 5.37
N VAL A 96 4.53 -7.12 6.48
CA VAL A 96 4.95 -5.71 6.57
C VAL A 96 6.45 -5.62 6.32
N VAL A 97 6.82 -4.99 5.22
CA VAL A 97 8.23 -4.79 4.85
C VAL A 97 8.77 -3.51 5.49
N ALA A 98 9.95 -3.59 6.10
CA ALA A 98 10.65 -2.46 6.71
C ALA A 98 12.15 -2.48 6.37
N SER A 99 12.82 -1.35 6.59
CA SER A 99 14.29 -1.25 6.54
C SER A 99 14.79 -0.33 7.65
N VAL A 100 16.00 -0.59 8.13
CA VAL A 100 16.64 0.20 9.20
C VAL A 100 16.71 1.68 8.83
N ARG A 101 17.14 2.00 7.60
CA ARG A 101 17.19 3.39 7.11
C ARG A 101 15.82 4.09 7.14
N ALA A 102 14.74 3.40 6.75
CA ALA A 102 13.42 4.00 6.69
C ALA A 102 12.89 4.28 8.10
N LEU A 103 13.10 3.33 9.02
CA LEU A 103 12.74 3.52 10.42
C LEU A 103 13.55 4.64 11.07
N LYS A 104 14.86 4.74 10.83
CA LYS A 104 15.67 5.89 11.26
C LYS A 104 15.12 7.22 10.73
N MET A 105 14.67 7.27 9.48
CA MET A 105 14.00 8.46 8.93
C MET A 105 12.70 8.77 9.69
N HIS A 106 11.87 7.76 9.99
CA HIS A 106 10.65 7.94 10.79
C HIS A 106 10.92 8.40 12.23
N GLY A 107 12.07 8.03 12.80
CA GLY A 107 12.53 8.50 14.12
C GLY A 107 13.31 9.82 14.11
N GLY A 108 13.37 10.49 12.96
CA GLY A 108 13.91 11.84 12.81
C GLY A 108 15.42 11.93 12.58
N ALA A 109 16.10 10.83 12.22
CA ALA A 109 17.55 10.85 12.00
C ALA A 109 17.98 11.73 10.81
N PHE A 110 17.18 11.77 9.76
CA PHE A 110 17.43 12.56 8.55
C PHE A 110 16.12 12.80 7.78
N VAL A 111 16.18 13.68 6.78
CA VAL A 111 15.04 13.96 5.88
C VAL A 111 15.46 13.66 4.44
N PHE A 112 14.75 12.74 3.80
CA PHE A 112 14.88 12.46 2.37
C PHE A 112 13.68 13.00 1.60
N LYS A 113 13.93 13.66 0.47
CA LYS A 113 12.89 14.17 -0.43
C LYS A 113 13.11 13.61 -1.84
N PRO A 114 12.04 13.31 -2.61
CA PRO A 114 12.18 12.92 -4.00
C PRO A 114 13.05 13.90 -4.79
N GLY A 115 14.01 13.39 -5.56
CA GLY A 115 14.99 14.19 -6.31
C GLY A 115 16.20 14.67 -5.49
N MET A 116 16.28 14.37 -4.20
CA MET A 116 17.48 14.61 -3.40
C MET A 116 18.54 13.53 -3.72
N PRO A 117 19.78 13.90 -4.04
CA PRO A 117 20.87 12.92 -4.19
C PRO A 117 21.15 12.18 -2.88
N TYR A 118 21.41 10.87 -2.96
CA TYR A 118 21.66 10.02 -1.79
C TYR A 118 22.89 10.49 -1.01
N GLU A 119 23.90 10.99 -1.71
CA GLU A 119 25.16 11.50 -1.14
C GLU A 119 24.93 12.59 -0.09
N LYS A 120 23.82 13.34 -0.18
CA LYS A 120 23.47 14.40 0.78
C LYS A 120 23.01 13.89 2.14
N ILE A 121 22.59 12.63 2.23
CA ILE A 121 22.09 12.01 3.46
C ILE A 121 22.84 10.73 3.81
N LYS A 122 23.86 10.37 3.03
CA LYS A 122 24.56 9.09 3.13
C LYS A 122 25.16 8.87 4.51
N ALA A 123 25.82 9.90 5.06
CA ALA A 123 26.48 9.80 6.36
C ALA A 123 25.48 9.52 7.49
N GLU A 124 24.32 10.17 7.48
CA GLU A 124 23.25 10.00 8.47
C GLU A 124 22.50 8.68 8.28
N VAL A 125 22.33 8.23 7.03
CA VAL A 125 21.69 6.95 6.70
C VAL A 125 22.56 5.76 7.17
N GLU A 126 23.86 5.82 6.87
CA GLU A 126 24.78 4.68 7.08
C GLU A 126 25.37 4.64 8.50
N ARG A 127 25.25 5.74 9.27
CA ARG A 127 25.66 5.77 10.68
C ARG A 127 24.64 5.01 11.55
N GLU A 128 25.14 4.14 12.42
CA GLU A 128 24.31 3.48 13.44
C GLU A 128 23.60 4.52 14.32
N ASN A 129 22.29 4.39 14.47
CA ASN A 129 21.51 5.25 15.36
C ASN A 129 20.32 4.49 15.97
N LEU A 130 20.58 3.76 17.04
CA LEU A 130 19.57 2.93 17.73
C LEU A 130 18.43 3.77 18.35
N GLU A 131 18.72 4.99 18.81
CA GLU A 131 17.72 5.85 19.45
C GLU A 131 16.67 6.33 18.44
N ALA A 132 17.11 6.81 17.28
CA ALA A 132 16.19 7.15 16.19
C ALA A 132 15.50 5.91 15.63
N LEU A 133 16.21 4.78 15.52
CA LEU A 133 15.61 3.53 15.07
C LEU A 133 14.48 3.06 16.00
N GLU A 134 14.68 3.12 17.31
CA GLU A 134 13.67 2.75 18.31
C GLU A 134 12.42 3.62 18.20
N ARG A 135 12.56 4.95 18.11
CA ARG A 135 11.42 5.85 17.83
C ARG A 135 10.75 5.56 16.50
N GLY A 136 11.54 5.26 15.47
CA GLY A 136 11.05 4.88 14.15
C GLY A 136 10.20 3.63 14.14
N CYS A 137 10.51 2.67 15.02
CA CYS A 137 9.76 1.44 15.19
C CYS A 137 8.32 1.66 15.67
N GLU A 138 7.97 2.83 16.21
CA GLU A 138 6.56 3.17 16.49
C GLU A 138 5.72 3.18 15.20
N ASN A 139 6.29 3.63 14.08
CA ASN A 139 5.60 3.58 12.79
C ASN A 139 5.39 2.14 12.31
N LEU A 140 6.40 1.27 12.49
CA LEU A 140 6.28 -0.17 12.22
C LEU A 140 5.19 -0.79 13.09
N ALA A 141 5.20 -0.51 14.40
CA ALA A 141 4.20 -0.98 15.35
C ALA A 141 2.78 -0.59 14.92
N LYS A 142 2.58 0.65 14.44
CA LYS A 142 1.28 1.08 13.93
C LYS A 142 0.85 0.30 12.67
N ASN A 143 1.76 -0.02 11.76
CA ASN A 143 1.44 -0.82 10.58
C ASN A 143 1.10 -2.28 10.95
N ILE A 144 1.79 -2.85 11.93
CA ILE A 144 1.45 -4.17 12.51
C ILE A 144 0.04 -4.12 13.12
N GLU A 145 -0.25 -3.12 13.93
CA GLU A 145 -1.58 -2.90 14.52
C GLU A 145 -2.66 -2.83 13.44
N ILE A 146 -2.42 -2.09 12.35
CA ILE A 146 -3.35 -1.97 11.23
C ILE A 146 -3.64 -3.35 10.62
N VAL A 147 -2.62 -4.15 10.29
CA VAL A 147 -2.82 -5.49 9.73
C VAL A 147 -3.66 -6.36 10.66
N LYS A 148 -3.32 -6.36 11.96
CA LYS A 148 -4.02 -7.18 12.96
C LYS A 148 -5.47 -6.75 13.20
N LYS A 149 -5.82 -5.47 12.99
CA LYS A 149 -7.23 -5.01 13.06
C LYS A 149 -8.13 -5.73 12.06
N PHE A 150 -7.59 -6.20 10.94
CA PHE A 150 -8.34 -6.97 9.95
C PHE A 150 -8.43 -8.47 10.29
N GLY A 151 -7.97 -8.90 11.47
CA GLY A 151 -8.15 -10.28 11.96
C GLY A 151 -7.22 -11.32 11.33
N VAL A 152 -6.17 -10.88 10.63
CA VAL A 152 -5.17 -11.74 10.00
C VAL A 152 -3.82 -11.64 10.73
N PRO A 153 -2.99 -12.71 10.72
CA PRO A 153 -1.62 -12.68 11.21
C PRO A 153 -0.77 -11.63 10.49
N CYS A 154 0.23 -11.11 11.20
CA CYS A 154 1.16 -10.12 10.65
C CYS A 154 2.61 -10.60 10.82
N VAL A 155 3.33 -10.79 9.71
CA VAL A 155 4.77 -11.08 9.71
C VAL A 155 5.55 -9.86 9.27
N VAL A 156 6.71 -9.60 9.89
CA VAL A 156 7.59 -8.47 9.50
C VAL A 156 8.80 -8.97 8.72
N ALA A 157 9.04 -8.37 7.57
CA ALA A 157 10.25 -8.58 6.78
C ALA A 157 11.18 -7.36 6.89
N VAL A 158 12.38 -7.56 7.44
CA VAL A 158 13.40 -6.50 7.52
C VAL A 158 14.39 -6.67 6.37
N ASN A 159 14.25 -5.86 5.33
CA ASN A 159 15.17 -5.90 4.19
C ASN A 159 16.55 -5.38 4.62
N ARG A 160 17.56 -6.25 4.54
CA ARG A 160 18.93 -5.92 4.93
C ARG A 160 19.61 -5.05 3.88
N PHE A 161 20.33 -4.04 4.35
CA PHE A 161 21.28 -3.29 3.56
C PHE A 161 22.72 -3.42 4.10
N ALA A 162 23.69 -3.14 3.24
CA ALA A 162 25.12 -3.31 3.55
C ALA A 162 25.59 -2.48 4.77
N SER A 163 24.97 -1.32 5.01
CA SER A 163 25.31 -0.44 6.13
C SER A 163 24.64 -0.82 7.46
N ASP A 164 23.64 -1.70 7.44
CA ASP A 164 22.85 -2.01 8.63
C ASP A 164 23.69 -2.85 9.61
N THR A 165 23.77 -2.41 10.86
CA THR A 165 24.51 -3.17 11.88
C THR A 165 23.67 -4.34 12.41
N PRO A 166 24.31 -5.42 12.91
CA PRO A 166 23.56 -6.51 13.57
C PRO A 166 22.67 -6.02 14.70
N ARG A 167 23.12 -5.01 15.47
CA ARG A 167 22.36 -4.42 16.59
C ARG A 167 21.13 -3.66 16.11
N GLU A 168 21.22 -2.94 14.99
CA GLU A 168 20.05 -2.28 14.38
C GLU A 168 19.03 -3.32 13.92
N LEU A 169 19.47 -4.39 13.25
CA LEU A 169 18.58 -5.46 12.77
C LEU A 169 17.89 -6.18 13.94
N GLU A 170 18.64 -6.58 14.96
CA GLU A 170 18.10 -7.22 16.18
C GLU A 170 17.08 -6.33 16.89
N LEU A 171 17.33 -5.02 16.96
CA LEU A 171 16.38 -4.08 17.56
C LEU A 171 15.06 -4.04 16.80
N VAL A 172 15.08 -4.02 15.45
CA VAL A 172 13.86 -4.01 14.64
C VAL A 172 13.07 -5.31 14.83
N LEU A 173 13.74 -6.46 14.80
CA LEU A 173 13.07 -7.76 15.03
C LEU A 173 12.40 -7.79 16.42
N LYS A 174 13.13 -7.37 17.46
CA LYS A 174 12.61 -7.29 18.82
C LYS A 174 11.39 -6.37 18.90
N LYS A 175 11.47 -5.16 18.31
CA LYS A 175 10.36 -4.18 18.33
C LYS A 175 9.14 -4.66 17.54
N ALA A 176 9.34 -5.37 16.43
CA ALA A 176 8.26 -6.00 15.68
C ALA A 176 7.48 -7.01 16.54
N LEU A 177 8.20 -7.90 17.23
CA LEU A 177 7.58 -8.91 18.10
C LEU A 177 6.91 -8.27 19.32
N GLU A 178 7.54 -7.27 19.96
CA GLU A 178 6.94 -6.48 21.06
C GLU A 178 5.64 -5.78 20.62
N ALA A 179 5.57 -5.32 19.37
CA ALA A 179 4.38 -4.71 18.78
C ALA A 179 3.29 -5.74 18.39
N GLY A 180 3.56 -7.03 18.57
CA GLY A 180 2.60 -8.11 18.36
C GLY A 180 2.64 -8.74 16.98
N ALA A 181 3.72 -8.60 16.21
CA ALA A 181 3.92 -9.42 15.00
C ALA A 181 3.92 -10.92 15.36
N ASP A 182 3.35 -11.73 14.48
CA ASP A 182 3.27 -13.18 14.60
C ASP A 182 4.58 -13.89 14.26
N GLY A 183 5.45 -13.20 13.51
CA GLY A 183 6.79 -13.59 13.11
C GLY A 183 7.56 -12.39 12.59
N ALA A 184 8.89 -12.45 12.63
CA ALA A 184 9.75 -11.41 12.07
C ALA A 184 11.05 -12.03 11.59
N ALA A 185 11.49 -11.68 10.39
CA ALA A 185 12.71 -12.21 9.78
C ALA A 185 13.48 -11.14 9.01
N ILE A 186 14.80 -11.31 8.95
CA ILE A 186 15.66 -10.53 8.06
C ILE A 186 15.55 -11.12 6.65
N SER A 187 15.37 -10.26 5.66
CA SER A 187 15.35 -10.65 4.25
C SER A 187 16.60 -10.16 3.54
N GLU A 188 17.32 -11.09 2.93
CA GLU A 188 18.49 -10.85 2.08
C GLU A 188 18.21 -11.19 0.61
N CYS A 189 16.93 -11.26 0.22
CA CYS A 189 16.52 -11.75 -1.10
C CYS A 189 17.08 -10.95 -2.28
N TRP A 190 17.34 -9.66 -2.08
CA TRP A 190 17.98 -8.83 -3.09
C TRP A 190 19.39 -9.31 -3.44
N ALA A 191 20.16 -9.76 -2.43
CA ALA A 191 21.55 -10.20 -2.62
C ALA A 191 21.68 -11.71 -2.87
N LYS A 192 20.75 -12.51 -2.35
CA LYS A 192 20.84 -13.98 -2.30
C LYS A 192 19.65 -14.71 -2.97
N GLY A 193 18.75 -14.00 -3.65
CA GLY A 193 17.58 -14.60 -4.26
C GLY A 193 16.65 -15.26 -3.23
N GLY A 194 15.98 -16.35 -3.62
CA GLY A 194 15.06 -17.11 -2.77
C GLY A 194 15.71 -17.65 -1.50
N GLU A 195 17.00 -18.02 -1.54
CA GLU A 195 17.74 -18.48 -0.36
C GLU A 195 17.75 -17.43 0.76
N GLY A 196 17.88 -16.15 0.38
CA GLY A 196 17.85 -15.02 1.32
C GLY A 196 16.47 -14.71 1.92
N ALA A 197 15.41 -15.43 1.52
CA ALA A 197 14.05 -15.25 2.03
C ALA A 197 13.49 -16.51 2.72
N ILE A 198 14.27 -17.58 2.89
CA ILE A 198 13.78 -18.84 3.47
C ILE A 198 13.21 -18.63 4.88
N GLU A 199 13.92 -17.89 5.73
CA GLU A 199 13.47 -17.63 7.11
C GLU A 199 12.15 -16.84 7.11
N LEU A 200 12.03 -15.81 6.25
CA LEU A 200 10.78 -15.07 6.07
C LEU A 200 9.64 -15.99 5.62
N ALA A 201 9.88 -16.85 4.63
CA ALA A 201 8.88 -17.80 4.16
C ALA A 201 8.43 -18.75 5.27
N GLN A 202 9.35 -19.24 6.11
CA GLN A 202 9.03 -20.09 7.26
C GLN A 202 8.18 -19.35 8.31
N GLU A 203 8.47 -18.09 8.62
CA GLU A 203 7.65 -17.29 9.53
C GLU A 203 6.24 -17.05 8.97
N VAL A 204 6.11 -16.83 7.66
CA VAL A 204 4.79 -16.74 6.99
C VAL A 204 4.03 -18.06 7.09
N LEU A 205 4.67 -19.19 6.81
CA LEU A 205 4.03 -20.52 6.92
C LEU A 205 3.54 -20.80 8.34
N LYS A 206 4.35 -20.51 9.37
CA LYS A 206 3.94 -20.65 10.77
C LYS A 206 2.76 -19.72 11.12
N ALA A 207 2.72 -18.52 10.54
CA ALA A 207 1.68 -17.54 10.83
C ALA A 207 0.33 -17.96 10.23
N VAL A 208 0.30 -18.41 8.97
CA VAL A 208 -0.94 -18.83 8.29
C VAL A 208 -1.54 -20.12 8.84
N GLU A 209 -0.74 -20.98 9.48
CA GLU A 209 -1.23 -22.18 10.17
C GLU A 209 -2.07 -21.87 11.42
N LYS A 210 -1.90 -20.67 12.01
CA LYS A 210 -2.69 -20.25 13.16
C LYS A 210 -4.13 -19.95 12.72
N PRO A 211 -5.15 -20.30 13.53
CA PRO A 211 -6.53 -19.92 13.26
C PRO A 211 -6.66 -18.40 13.13
N HIS A 212 -7.23 -17.95 12.03
CA HIS A 212 -7.46 -16.54 11.76
C HIS A 212 -8.76 -16.36 10.95
N GLU A 213 -9.27 -15.14 10.96
CA GLU A 213 -10.49 -14.79 10.23
C GLU A 213 -10.39 -13.34 9.76
N MET A 214 -10.22 -13.16 8.45
CA MET A 214 -10.24 -11.83 7.86
C MET A 214 -11.59 -11.16 8.09
N ARG A 215 -11.56 -9.94 8.62
CA ARG A 215 -12.73 -9.11 8.91
C ARG A 215 -12.59 -7.77 8.23
N PHE A 216 -13.73 -7.18 7.85
CA PHE A 216 -13.75 -5.82 7.35
C PHE A 216 -13.75 -4.81 8.50
N LEU A 217 -13.25 -3.60 8.24
CA LEU A 217 -13.13 -2.55 9.25
C LEU A 217 -14.49 -1.97 9.67
N TYR A 218 -15.48 -2.01 8.78
CA TYR A 218 -16.82 -1.47 8.98
C TYR A 218 -17.88 -2.21 8.14
N PRO A 219 -19.15 -2.24 8.57
CA PRO A 219 -20.26 -2.78 7.77
C PRO A 219 -20.71 -1.80 6.67
N ASP A 220 -21.42 -2.32 5.65
CA ASP A 220 -21.81 -1.54 4.46
C ASP A 220 -22.96 -0.56 4.74
N GLU A 221 -23.73 -0.80 5.79
CA GLU A 221 -24.92 -0.04 6.17
C GLU A 221 -24.59 1.30 6.85
N LEU A 222 -23.34 1.52 7.26
CA LEU A 222 -22.92 2.80 7.83
C LEU A 222 -22.97 3.91 6.79
N SER A 223 -23.24 5.13 7.25
CA SER A 223 -23.18 6.31 6.41
C SER A 223 -21.75 6.54 5.90
N ILE A 224 -21.65 7.31 4.81
CA ILE A 224 -20.36 7.68 4.20
C ILE A 224 -19.43 8.30 5.26
N LYS A 225 -19.95 9.17 6.13
CA LYS A 225 -19.15 9.85 7.16
C LYS A 225 -18.66 8.91 8.24
N GLU A 226 -19.51 8.03 8.74
CA GLU A 226 -19.13 7.05 9.76
C GLU A 226 -18.01 6.14 9.25
N LYS A 227 -18.09 5.67 7.99
CA LYS A 227 -17.03 4.87 7.37
C LYS A 227 -15.70 5.64 7.30
N ILE A 228 -15.74 6.91 6.89
CA ILE A 228 -14.55 7.77 6.81
C ILE A 228 -13.96 8.00 8.20
N GLU A 229 -14.79 8.28 9.21
CA GLU A 229 -14.38 8.51 10.59
C GLU A 229 -13.77 7.26 11.25
N ILE A 230 -14.30 6.08 10.94
CA ILE A 230 -13.69 4.81 11.38
C ILE A 230 -12.30 4.65 10.78
N ILE A 231 -12.12 4.87 9.47
CA ILE A 231 -10.78 4.78 8.86
C ILE A 231 -9.84 5.83 9.49
N ALA A 232 -10.31 7.06 9.66
CA ALA A 232 -9.54 8.15 10.27
C ALA A 232 -9.00 7.78 11.65
N ARG A 233 -9.86 7.25 12.52
CA ARG A 233 -9.50 6.92 13.90
C ARG A 233 -8.70 5.63 13.98
N GLU A 234 -9.20 4.56 13.39
CA GLU A 234 -8.64 3.21 13.58
C GLU A 234 -7.33 3.03 12.81
N ILE A 235 -7.27 3.53 11.57
CA ILE A 235 -6.11 3.33 10.70
C ILE A 235 -5.10 4.46 10.89
N TYR A 236 -5.54 5.72 10.82
CA TYR A 236 -4.62 6.87 10.86
C TYR A 236 -4.28 7.33 12.27
N GLY A 237 -5.13 7.05 13.26
CA GLY A 237 -5.00 7.60 14.60
C GLY A 237 -5.33 9.09 14.67
N ALA A 238 -6.19 9.58 13.76
CA ALA A 238 -6.69 10.95 13.77
C ALA A 238 -7.74 11.16 14.86
N ASP A 239 -7.83 12.36 15.40
CA ASP A 239 -8.84 12.76 16.40
C ASP A 239 -10.23 12.98 15.78
N GLY A 240 -10.29 13.08 14.45
CA GLY A 240 -11.54 13.18 13.70
C GLY A 240 -11.36 13.72 12.28
N VAL A 241 -12.48 14.11 11.69
CA VAL A 241 -12.60 14.46 10.28
C VAL A 241 -13.29 15.82 10.14
N ASP A 242 -12.72 16.70 9.32
CA ASP A 242 -13.30 18.00 8.99
C ASP A 242 -13.77 18.00 7.53
N TYR A 243 -15.08 18.14 7.32
CA TYR A 243 -15.66 18.12 5.98
C TYR A 243 -15.81 19.54 5.44
N LEU A 244 -15.24 19.81 4.25
CA LEU A 244 -15.43 21.09 3.56
C LEU A 244 -16.81 21.14 2.89
N PRO A 245 -17.35 22.34 2.60
CA PRO A 245 -18.69 22.51 2.04
C PRO A 245 -18.96 21.69 0.77
N LEU A 246 -17.97 21.59 -0.13
CA LEU A 246 -18.09 20.78 -1.36
C LEU A 246 -18.23 19.28 -1.06
N ALA A 247 -17.49 18.77 -0.08
CA ALA A 247 -17.59 17.39 0.35
C ALA A 247 -18.97 17.12 0.98
N GLU A 248 -19.46 18.01 1.84
CA GLU A 248 -20.79 17.91 2.45
C GLU A 248 -21.92 17.83 1.42
N GLU A 249 -21.87 18.70 0.40
CA GLU A 249 -22.85 18.70 -0.70
C GLU A 249 -22.85 17.36 -1.45
N LYS A 250 -21.67 16.87 -1.83
CA LYS A 250 -21.54 15.63 -2.58
C LYS A 250 -21.86 14.39 -1.76
N ILE A 251 -21.53 14.36 -0.46
CA ILE A 251 -21.95 13.28 0.43
C ILE A 251 -23.47 13.16 0.42
N LYS A 252 -24.20 14.28 0.60
CA LYS A 252 -25.67 14.29 0.55
C LYS A 252 -26.20 13.80 -0.81
N LEU A 253 -25.59 14.25 -1.90
CA LEU A 253 -25.96 13.80 -3.24
C LEU A 253 -25.75 12.29 -3.42
N TYR A 254 -24.59 11.76 -3.03
CA TYR A 254 -24.25 10.34 -3.20
C TYR A 254 -25.10 9.43 -2.31
N THR A 255 -25.45 9.87 -1.10
CA THR A 255 -26.44 9.18 -0.26
C THR A 255 -27.82 9.18 -0.91
N LYS A 256 -28.28 10.32 -1.46
CA LYS A 256 -29.57 10.38 -2.19
C LYS A 256 -29.59 9.46 -3.42
N LEU A 257 -28.45 9.25 -4.07
CA LEU A 257 -28.29 8.36 -5.22
C LEU A 257 -28.08 6.88 -4.81
N GLY A 258 -28.03 6.54 -3.52
CA GLY A 258 -27.87 5.18 -3.01
C GLY A 258 -26.44 4.62 -3.11
N TYR A 259 -25.43 5.50 -3.23
CA TYR A 259 -24.01 5.11 -3.29
C TYR A 259 -23.33 5.08 -1.91
N ASP A 260 -24.08 5.34 -0.85
CA ASP A 260 -23.62 5.31 0.53
C ASP A 260 -23.18 3.91 0.99
N ARG A 261 -23.70 2.85 0.37
CA ARG A 261 -23.27 1.47 0.64
C ARG A 261 -21.89 1.12 0.09
N PHE A 262 -21.34 1.93 -0.82
CA PHE A 262 -20.01 1.66 -1.37
C PHE A 262 -18.91 1.77 -0.29
N PRO A 263 -17.82 0.98 -0.41
CA PRO A 263 -16.63 1.15 0.41
C PRO A 263 -15.93 2.48 0.13
N ILE A 264 -15.11 2.89 1.10
CA ILE A 264 -14.32 4.12 1.07
C ILE A 264 -12.87 3.81 0.67
N ASN A 265 -12.36 4.56 -0.29
CA ASN A 265 -10.98 4.55 -0.76
C ASN A 265 -10.32 5.91 -0.46
N MET A 266 -9.67 6.05 0.69
CA MET A 266 -9.12 7.35 1.11
C MET A 266 -7.95 7.79 0.22
N ALA A 267 -8.09 8.95 -0.42
CA ALA A 267 -7.01 9.56 -1.18
C ALA A 267 -6.23 10.54 -0.29
N LYS A 268 -5.14 10.05 0.33
CA LYS A 268 -4.16 10.84 1.09
C LYS A 268 -2.72 10.63 0.59
N THR A 269 -1.79 11.42 1.14
CA THR A 269 -0.36 11.17 0.97
C THR A 269 0.02 9.80 1.54
N HIS A 270 0.97 9.12 0.90
CA HIS A 270 1.53 7.85 1.37
C HIS A 270 2.73 8.05 2.29
N LEU A 271 3.18 9.29 2.47
CA LEU A 271 4.41 9.62 3.19
C LEU A 271 4.21 9.81 4.70
N SER A 272 2.97 9.71 5.17
CA SER A 272 2.53 9.92 6.55
C SER A 272 1.22 9.19 6.81
N LEU A 273 0.99 8.77 8.05
CA LEU A 273 -0.33 8.31 8.51
C LEU A 273 -1.37 9.42 8.45
N SER A 274 -0.95 10.69 8.61
CA SER A 274 -1.80 11.86 8.45
C SER A 274 -1.96 12.28 6.99
N HIS A 275 -2.63 13.41 6.77
CA HIS A 275 -2.77 14.03 5.46
C HIS A 275 -1.54 14.89 5.06
N ASP A 276 -0.64 15.19 6.01
CA ASP A 276 0.56 16.00 5.79
C ASP A 276 1.80 15.10 5.59
N PRO A 277 2.48 15.14 4.42
CA PRO A 277 3.63 14.30 4.13
C PRO A 277 4.86 14.55 5.02
N ASN A 278 4.91 15.68 5.73
CA ASN A 278 6.04 16.05 6.58
C ASN A 278 5.96 15.46 7.99
N LEU A 279 4.77 15.02 8.42
CA LEU A 279 4.59 14.42 9.74
C LEU A 279 5.02 12.95 9.70
N LYS A 280 6.21 12.65 10.27
CA LYS A 280 6.78 11.29 10.32
C LYS A 280 6.39 10.56 11.62
N GLY A 281 6.85 9.31 11.74
CA GLY A 281 6.53 8.46 12.89
C GLY A 281 5.04 8.14 12.99
N VAL A 282 4.47 8.31 14.19
CA VAL A 282 3.04 8.15 14.49
C VAL A 282 2.47 9.48 14.99
N PRO A 283 2.08 10.40 14.09
CA PRO A 283 1.57 11.71 14.50
C PRO A 283 0.33 11.59 15.40
N LYS A 284 0.13 12.59 16.27
CA LYS A 284 -1.00 12.69 17.22
C LYS A 284 -1.60 14.09 17.15
N GLY A 285 -2.81 14.26 17.67
CA GLY A 285 -3.41 15.59 17.80
C GLY A 285 -3.87 16.20 16.47
N PHE A 286 -4.16 15.37 15.46
CA PHE A 286 -4.48 15.83 14.11
C PHE A 286 -5.86 15.37 13.67
N ARG A 287 -6.53 16.21 12.88
CA ARG A 287 -7.77 15.90 12.18
C ARG A 287 -7.50 15.85 10.68
N ILE A 288 -8.24 15.04 9.94
CA ILE A 288 -8.10 14.94 8.48
C ILE A 288 -9.13 15.83 7.78
N PRO A 289 -8.72 16.70 6.85
CA PRO A 289 -9.67 17.47 6.05
C PRO A 289 -10.19 16.61 4.89
N VAL A 290 -11.50 16.59 4.66
CA VAL A 290 -12.10 16.04 3.44
C VAL A 290 -12.53 17.21 2.58
N ARG A 291 -11.70 17.49 1.56
CA ARG A 291 -11.87 18.67 0.70
C ARG A 291 -12.93 18.47 -0.37
N ASP A 292 -12.98 17.25 -0.89
CA ASP A 292 -13.90 16.81 -1.92
C ASP A 292 -14.11 15.29 -1.75
N ILE A 293 -15.17 14.76 -2.35
CA ILE A 293 -15.39 13.33 -2.47
C ILE A 293 -15.86 13.04 -3.89
N ARG A 294 -15.39 11.93 -4.45
CA ARG A 294 -15.82 11.46 -5.77
C ARG A 294 -16.31 10.03 -5.69
N VAL A 295 -17.18 9.65 -6.63
CA VAL A 295 -17.72 8.31 -6.74
C VAL A 295 -17.23 7.65 -8.03
N CYS A 296 -16.68 6.45 -7.91
CA CYS A 296 -16.32 5.59 -9.03
C CYS A 296 -17.39 4.51 -9.18
N VAL A 297 -18.55 4.85 -9.77
CA VAL A 297 -19.71 3.94 -9.80
C VAL A 297 -19.39 2.60 -10.48
N GLY A 298 -18.65 2.61 -11.60
CA GLY A 298 -18.25 1.39 -12.29
C GLY A 298 -17.28 0.51 -11.50
N ALA A 299 -16.42 1.11 -10.66
CA ALA A 299 -15.52 0.36 -9.77
C ALA A 299 -16.13 0.08 -8.39
N GLY A 300 -17.29 0.68 -8.08
CA GLY A 300 -18.04 0.45 -6.85
C GLY A 300 -17.41 1.01 -5.57
N PHE A 301 -16.74 2.17 -5.60
CA PHE A 301 -16.20 2.81 -4.38
C PHE A 301 -16.34 4.34 -4.40
N LEU A 302 -16.31 4.96 -3.21
CA LEU A 302 -16.17 6.40 -3.00
C LEU A 302 -14.73 6.72 -2.64
N TYR A 303 -14.16 7.83 -3.13
CA TYR A 303 -12.81 8.24 -2.74
C TYR A 303 -12.77 9.70 -2.24
N PRO A 304 -12.72 9.89 -0.91
CA PRO A 304 -12.51 11.20 -0.29
C PRO A 304 -11.09 11.72 -0.57
N LEU A 305 -10.99 13.01 -0.89
CA LEU A 305 -9.73 13.70 -1.19
C LEU A 305 -9.27 14.50 0.04
N LEU A 306 -8.17 14.05 0.64
CA LEU A 306 -7.59 14.65 1.85
C LEU A 306 -6.55 15.73 1.56
N GLY A 307 -6.02 15.73 0.34
CA GLY A 307 -5.02 16.69 -0.11
C GLY A 307 -5.06 16.83 -1.62
N GLU A 308 -4.08 17.55 -2.16
CA GLU A 308 -3.92 17.66 -3.61
C GLU A 308 -3.33 16.37 -4.17
N MET A 309 -4.03 15.77 -5.14
CA MET A 309 -3.58 14.56 -5.82
C MET A 309 -3.17 14.88 -7.25
N ARG A 310 -1.91 14.62 -7.57
CA ARG A 310 -1.42 14.68 -8.95
C ARG A 310 -1.89 13.43 -9.69
N THR A 311 -2.81 13.60 -10.62
CA THR A 311 -3.25 12.54 -11.54
C THR A 311 -2.44 12.51 -12.83
N MET A 312 -1.65 13.55 -13.09
CA MET A 312 -0.75 13.67 -14.23
C MET A 312 0.64 14.12 -13.73
N PRO A 313 1.60 13.20 -13.56
CA PRO A 313 2.95 13.59 -13.14
C PRO A 313 3.66 14.38 -14.26
N GLY A 314 4.45 15.38 -13.88
CA GLY A 314 5.33 16.10 -14.79
C GLY A 314 6.70 15.42 -14.90
N LEU A 315 7.46 15.77 -15.94
CA LEU A 315 8.85 15.34 -16.09
C LEU A 315 9.79 16.14 -15.17
N PRO A 316 10.90 15.56 -14.69
CA PRO A 316 11.95 16.31 -14.00
C PRO A 316 12.71 17.22 -14.97
N SER A 317 13.54 18.14 -14.43
CA SER A 317 14.33 19.08 -15.24
C SER A 317 15.28 18.40 -16.24
N ARG A 318 15.79 17.20 -15.90
CA ARG A 318 16.47 16.29 -16.83
C ARG A 318 15.68 14.98 -16.89
N PRO A 319 14.83 14.79 -17.90
CA PRO A 319 14.08 13.54 -18.08
C PRO A 319 14.99 12.35 -18.37
N ALA A 320 14.66 11.17 -17.83
CA ALA A 320 15.42 9.94 -18.08
C ALA A 320 15.45 9.52 -19.56
N PHE A 321 14.43 9.90 -20.36
CA PHE A 321 14.41 9.57 -21.80
C PHE A 321 15.60 10.18 -22.58
N MET A 322 16.27 11.20 -22.02
CA MET A 322 17.44 11.80 -22.66
C MET A 322 18.65 10.84 -22.72
N ASP A 323 18.66 9.81 -21.88
CA ASP A 323 19.72 8.81 -21.81
C ASP A 323 19.30 7.48 -22.51
N VAL A 324 18.05 7.39 -22.99
CA VAL A 324 17.52 6.19 -23.64
C VAL A 324 17.97 6.13 -25.10
N ASP A 325 18.65 5.06 -25.47
CA ASP A 325 19.15 4.83 -26.84
C ASP A 325 19.25 3.33 -27.17
N ILE A 326 19.76 3.01 -28.36
CA ILE A 326 20.09 1.65 -28.81
C ILE A 326 21.59 1.58 -29.11
N ASP A 327 22.29 0.61 -28.53
CA ASP A 327 23.73 0.40 -28.78
C ASP A 327 24.02 -0.29 -30.14
N GLU A 328 25.31 -0.45 -30.47
CA GLU A 328 25.75 -1.05 -31.75
C GLU A 328 25.26 -2.51 -31.94
N GLU A 329 24.91 -3.20 -30.85
CA GLU A 329 24.36 -4.56 -30.88
C GLU A 329 22.82 -4.60 -30.92
N GLY A 330 22.16 -3.45 -30.99
CA GLY A 330 20.70 -3.37 -31.03
C GLY A 330 20.02 -3.51 -29.66
N ARG A 331 20.77 -3.37 -28.55
CA ARG A 331 20.21 -3.47 -27.19
C ARG A 331 19.78 -2.09 -26.70
N THR A 332 18.65 -2.04 -26.00
CA THR A 332 18.18 -0.81 -25.35
C THR A 332 19.11 -0.45 -24.18
N VAL A 333 19.61 0.78 -24.15
CA VAL A 333 20.42 1.36 -23.06
C VAL A 333 19.68 2.53 -22.39
N GLY A 334 20.04 2.83 -21.14
CA GLY A 334 19.52 4.00 -20.40
C GLY A 334 18.09 3.90 -19.87
N LEU A 335 17.45 2.73 -19.95
CA LEU A 335 16.08 2.52 -19.46
C LEU A 335 16.01 2.22 -17.94
N PHE A 336 17.05 1.60 -17.38
CA PHE A 336 17.21 1.24 -15.96
C PHE A 336 18.65 1.40 -15.51
#